data_AF-A0A9Q8X4H8-F1
#
_entry.id   AF-A0A9Q8X4H8-F1
#
_cell.length_a   1.000
_cell.length_b   1.000
_cell.length_c   1.000
_cell.angle_alpha   90.00
_cell.angle_beta   90.00
_cell.angle_gamma   90.00
#
_symmetry.space_group_name_H-M   'P 1'
#
loop_
_entity.id
_entity.type
_entity.pdbx_description
1 polymer ?
#
loop_
_entity_poly.entity_id
_entity_poly.type
_entity_poly.pdbx_seq_one_letter_code
_entity_poly.pdbx_strand_id
1 'polypeptide(L)'
;MYKFFYRFVSGLFMGLAEMIPGISGATVAGMFNVYNEFVRIISFFSPSQFKFSFKKIKENINLGFSAPLLLGMIMGIFLAVKLINDLITNFLFEFKIFLSLVMVLAVLKNCLLDQRFTVSVKFPLHFFSGIFIAACISLTLIEFSYSDFAPPLKILFLVFAGFLSFTAFILPGISGALVLVLLGVFQEVTNSLENFDFLLLSPLILGFLISFFIIPNEIIKSFKKNESSVKVFFSGLIFGSVPSVWLHLN
;
A
#
# COMPACT_ATOMS: atom_id res chain seq x y z
N MET A 1 29.73 -3.16 5.74
CA MET A 1 29.10 -3.90 4.62
C MET A 1 27.88 -4.71 5.04
N TYR A 2 27.99 -5.69 5.97
CA TYR A 2 26.87 -6.61 6.28
C TYR A 2 25.55 -5.93 6.66
N LYS A 3 25.59 -4.92 7.54
CA LYS A 3 24.38 -4.16 7.94
C LYS A 3 23.77 -3.36 6.78
N PHE A 4 24.59 -2.79 5.90
CA PHE A 4 24.11 -2.05 4.73
C PHE A 4 23.42 -2.99 3.76
N PHE A 5 24.10 -4.09 3.39
CA PHE A 5 23.57 -5.09 2.46
C PHE A 5 22.28 -5.72 2.99
N TYR A 6 22.23 -6.09 4.27
CA TYR A 6 21.02 -6.61 4.91
C TYR A 6 19.83 -5.66 4.74
N ARG A 7 20.01 -4.37 5.07
CA ARG A 7 18.96 -3.35 4.97
C ARG A 7 18.55 -3.08 3.53
N PHE A 8 19.50 -3.10 2.61
CA PHE A 8 19.22 -2.99 1.18
C PHE A 8 18.37 -4.16 0.69
N VAL A 9 18.73 -5.39 1.03
CA VAL A 9 17.94 -6.59 0.70
C VAL A 9 16.56 -6.54 1.34
N SER A 10 16.46 -6.14 2.62
CA SER A 10 15.17 -5.94 3.28
C SER A 10 14.31 -4.93 2.52
N GLY A 11 14.90 -3.80 2.12
CA GLY A 11 14.25 -2.78 1.31
C GLY A 11 13.77 -3.33 -0.03
N LEU A 12 14.61 -4.09 -0.73
CA LEU A 12 14.28 -4.71 -2.01
C LEU A 12 13.06 -5.62 -1.91
N PHE A 13 13.01 -6.49 -0.90
CA PHE A 13 11.84 -7.33 -0.67
C PHE A 13 10.61 -6.53 -0.22
N MET A 14 10.78 -5.45 0.56
CA MET A 14 9.67 -4.56 0.89
C MET A 14 9.06 -3.91 -0.35
N GLY A 15 9.89 -3.40 -1.27
CA GLY A 15 9.45 -2.77 -2.52
C GLY A 15 8.78 -3.75 -3.48
N LEU A 16 9.35 -4.95 -3.62
CA LEU A 16 8.74 -6.03 -4.41
C LEU A 16 7.36 -6.42 -3.88
N ALA A 17 7.27 -6.64 -2.57
CA ALA A 17 6.04 -7.04 -1.91
C ALA A 17 4.96 -5.98 -2.00
N GLU A 18 5.32 -4.70 -1.83
CA GLU A 18 4.36 -3.61 -1.83
C GLU A 18 3.65 -3.43 -3.17
N MET A 19 4.30 -3.79 -4.28
CA MET A 19 3.71 -3.70 -5.61
C MET A 19 2.80 -4.87 -5.98
N ILE A 20 2.81 -5.97 -5.22
CA ILE A 20 1.91 -7.11 -5.47
C ILE A 20 0.63 -6.90 -4.63
N PRO A 21 -0.53 -6.64 -5.25
CA PRO A 21 -1.79 -6.47 -4.54
C PRO A 21 -2.08 -7.62 -3.58
N GLY A 22 -2.35 -7.29 -2.31
CA GLY A 22 -2.60 -8.27 -1.25
C GLY A 22 -1.36 -8.67 -0.44
N ILE A 23 -0.15 -8.27 -0.85
CA ILE A 23 1.07 -8.42 -0.06
C ILE A 23 1.48 -7.04 0.47
N SER A 24 1.77 -6.94 1.77
CA SER A 24 2.12 -5.67 2.44
C SER A 24 3.63 -5.57 2.64
N GLY A 25 4.24 -4.51 2.11
CA GLY A 25 5.66 -4.20 2.34
C GLY A 25 5.97 -3.97 3.83
N ALA A 26 5.02 -3.41 4.59
CA ALA A 26 5.16 -3.27 6.05
C ALA A 26 5.17 -4.62 6.79
N THR A 27 4.45 -5.64 6.31
CA THR A 27 4.56 -7.01 6.84
C THR A 27 5.93 -7.61 6.56
N VAL A 28 6.45 -7.45 5.34
CA VAL A 28 7.80 -7.91 4.97
C VAL A 28 8.87 -7.18 5.80
N ALA A 29 8.70 -5.88 6.03
CA ALA A 29 9.56 -5.12 6.95
C ALA A 29 9.56 -5.73 8.37
N GLY A 30 8.42 -6.25 8.83
CA GLY A 30 8.31 -6.96 10.10
C GLY A 30 9.10 -8.26 10.11
N MET A 31 9.01 -9.07 9.03
CA MET A 31 9.76 -10.32 8.89
C MET A 31 11.28 -10.10 8.92
N PHE A 32 11.75 -9.00 8.33
CA PHE A 32 13.16 -8.58 8.38
C PHE A 32 13.54 -7.84 9.66
N ASN A 33 12.65 -7.68 10.64
CA ASN A 33 12.87 -6.91 11.87
C ASN A 33 13.34 -5.46 11.62
N VAL A 34 12.93 -4.85 10.49
CA VAL A 34 13.25 -3.46 10.13
C VAL A 34 12.05 -2.52 10.29
N TYR A 35 10.84 -3.06 10.50
CA TYR A 35 9.59 -2.30 10.61
C TYR A 35 9.61 -1.22 11.70
N ASN A 36 10.07 -1.55 12.92
CA ASN A 36 10.04 -0.58 14.04
C ASN A 36 10.89 0.66 13.77
N GLU A 37 12.06 0.48 13.16
CA GLU A 37 12.95 1.59 12.80
C GLU A 37 12.41 2.37 11.60
N PHE A 38 11.80 1.68 10.62
CA PHE A 38 11.11 2.30 9.49
C PHE A 38 9.96 3.21 9.96
N VAL A 39 9.07 2.71 10.82
CA VAL A 39 7.96 3.51 11.38
C VAL A 39 8.49 4.66 12.23
N ARG A 40 9.56 4.45 13.03
CA ARG A 40 10.20 5.52 13.80
C ARG A 40 10.64 6.68 12.91
N ILE A 41 11.26 6.38 11.75
CA ILE A 41 11.67 7.40 10.79
C ILE A 41 10.47 8.14 10.22
N ILE A 42 9.41 7.43 9.83
CA ILE A 42 8.20 8.07 9.28
C ILE A 42 7.51 8.93 10.34
N SER A 43 7.33 8.44 11.57
CA SER A 43 6.68 9.16 12.66
C SER A 43 7.41 10.45 13.06
N PHE A 44 8.73 10.52 12.88
CA PHE A 44 9.52 11.73 13.14
C PHE A 44 9.09 12.92 12.26
N PHE A 45 8.63 12.65 11.03
CA PHE A 45 8.19 13.70 10.10
C PHE A 45 6.74 14.15 10.32
N SER A 46 5.99 13.53 11.23
CA SER A 46 4.63 13.97 11.57
C SER A 46 4.63 15.40 12.13
N PRO A 47 3.75 16.32 11.68
CA PRO A 47 3.64 17.72 12.12
C PRO A 47 3.58 17.89 13.64
N SER A 48 2.97 16.93 14.35
CA SER A 48 2.89 16.92 15.82
C SER A 48 4.26 16.80 16.53
N GLN A 49 5.27 16.26 15.86
CA GLN A 49 6.64 16.11 16.38
C GLN A 49 7.65 16.98 15.63
N PHE A 50 7.23 17.60 14.53
CA PHE A 50 8.09 18.34 13.63
C PHE A 50 8.51 19.69 14.22
N LYS A 51 9.60 19.66 15.00
CA LYS A 51 10.40 20.86 15.28
C LYS A 51 11.61 20.81 14.36
N PHE A 52 11.54 21.53 13.23
CA PHE A 52 12.62 21.58 12.23
C PHE A 52 13.94 21.99 12.90
N SER A 53 14.82 21.01 13.10
CA SER A 53 16.15 21.23 13.66
C SER A 53 17.07 20.16 13.09
N PHE A 54 18.08 20.59 12.33
CA PHE A 54 19.08 19.70 11.74
C PHE A 54 19.77 18.79 12.77
N LYS A 55 19.91 19.27 14.02
CA LYS A 55 20.44 18.49 15.13
C LYS A 55 19.51 17.32 15.49
N LYS A 56 18.21 17.57 15.62
CA LYS A 56 17.21 16.53 15.88
C LYS A 56 17.04 15.56 14.73
N ILE A 57 17.16 16.02 13.48
CA ILE A 57 17.12 15.15 12.29
C ILE A 57 18.28 14.15 12.35
N LYS A 58 19.50 14.62 12.61
CA LYS A 58 20.68 13.75 12.69
C LYS A 58 20.63 12.78 13.88
N GLU A 59 20.01 13.19 14.99
CA GLU A 59 19.83 12.36 16.19
C GLU A 59 18.72 11.31 16.03
N ASN A 60 17.65 11.60 15.28
CA ASN A 60 16.48 10.70 15.16
C ASN A 60 16.43 9.90 13.84
N ILE A 61 17.15 10.33 12.80
CA ILE A 61 17.22 9.63 11.51
C ILE A 61 18.59 8.96 11.37
N ASN A 62 18.59 7.64 11.51
CA ASN A 62 19.77 6.84 11.22
C ASN A 62 19.96 6.71 9.70
N LEU A 63 20.73 7.61 9.09
CA LEU A 63 21.03 7.57 7.65
C LEU A 63 21.68 6.25 7.21
N GLY A 64 22.48 5.63 8.08
CA GLY A 64 23.04 4.30 7.81
C GLY A 64 21.97 3.21 7.73
N PHE A 65 20.80 3.43 8.33
CA PHE A 65 19.63 2.58 8.22
C PHE A 65 18.73 2.95 7.04
N SER A 66 18.31 4.21 6.96
CA SER A 66 17.28 4.66 6.02
C SER A 66 17.75 4.63 4.57
N ALA A 67 18.98 5.06 4.29
CA ALA A 67 19.49 5.13 2.93
C ALA A 67 19.52 3.75 2.22
N PRO A 68 20.16 2.69 2.75
CA PRO A 68 20.13 1.39 2.11
C PRO A 68 18.72 0.82 1.98
N LEU A 69 17.87 0.99 3.00
CA LEU A 69 16.51 0.48 2.99
C LEU A 69 15.67 1.12 1.87
N LEU A 70 15.71 2.46 1.77
CA LEU A 70 14.97 3.20 0.75
C LEU A 70 15.51 2.91 -0.66
N LEU A 71 16.84 2.82 -0.82
CA LEU A 71 17.44 2.42 -2.11
C LEU A 71 16.99 1.03 -2.54
N GLY A 72 16.99 0.07 -1.61
CA GLY A 72 16.47 -1.27 -1.85
C GLY A 72 15.00 -1.22 -2.26
N MET A 73 14.18 -0.50 -1.51
CA MET A 73 12.73 -0.38 -1.76
C MET A 73 12.42 0.23 -3.12
N ILE A 74 13.10 1.30 -3.50
CA ILE A 74 12.97 1.91 -4.84
C ILE A 74 13.33 0.89 -5.93
N MET A 75 14.47 0.20 -5.78
CA MET A 75 14.88 -0.82 -6.76
C MET A 75 13.88 -1.99 -6.82
N GLY A 76 13.37 -2.44 -5.68
CA GLY A 76 12.34 -3.48 -5.59
C GLY A 76 11.04 -3.08 -6.29
N ILE A 77 10.61 -1.84 -6.12
CA ILE A 77 9.44 -1.28 -6.82
C ILE A 77 9.64 -1.36 -8.34
N PHE A 78 10.75 -0.85 -8.87
CA PHE A 78 10.99 -0.88 -10.32
C PHE A 78 11.11 -2.29 -10.89
N LEU A 79 11.72 -3.23 -10.15
CA LEU A 79 11.77 -4.64 -10.53
C LEU A 79 10.39 -5.27 -10.56
N ALA A 80 9.56 -4.98 -9.55
CA ALA A 80 8.18 -5.49 -9.51
C ALA A 80 7.32 -4.91 -10.63
N VAL A 81 7.40 -3.60 -10.88
CA VAL A 81 6.64 -2.94 -11.95
C VAL A 81 6.94 -3.59 -13.30
N LYS A 82 8.23 -3.78 -13.61
CA LYS A 82 8.63 -4.45 -14.85
C LYS A 82 8.05 -5.86 -14.96
N LEU A 83 8.19 -6.66 -13.89
CA LEU A 83 7.63 -8.01 -13.85
C LEU A 83 6.10 -8.02 -13.99
N ILE A 84 5.42 -7.10 -13.31
CA ILE A 84 3.96 -6.98 -13.34
C ILE A 84 3.49 -6.63 -14.76
N ASN A 85 4.14 -5.67 -15.42
CA ASN A 85 3.77 -5.28 -16.78
C ASN A 85 4.09 -6.39 -17.79
N ASP A 86 5.19 -7.12 -17.61
CA ASP A 86 5.49 -8.34 -18.39
C ASP A 86 4.41 -9.41 -18.20
N LEU A 87 3.94 -9.62 -16.96
CA LEU A 87 2.87 -10.58 -16.62
C LEU A 87 1.52 -10.14 -17.17
N ILE A 88 1.18 -8.86 -17.10
CA ILE A 88 -0.04 -8.30 -17.71
C ILE A 88 0.00 -8.50 -19.23
N THR A 89 1.12 -8.21 -19.88
CA THR A 89 1.24 -8.28 -21.34
C THR A 89 1.21 -9.72 -21.87
N ASN A 90 1.88 -10.65 -21.19
CA ASN A 90 2.11 -12.01 -21.72
C ASN A 90 1.28 -13.11 -21.03
N PHE A 91 0.84 -12.89 -19.80
CA PHE A 91 0.22 -13.90 -18.93
C PHE A 91 -0.95 -13.32 -18.11
N LEU A 92 -1.75 -12.45 -18.72
CA LEU A 92 -2.80 -11.67 -18.03
C LEU A 92 -3.72 -12.57 -17.21
N PHE A 93 -4.19 -13.67 -17.81
CA PHE A 93 -5.17 -14.54 -17.19
C PHE A 93 -4.60 -15.27 -15.98
N GLU A 94 -3.39 -15.83 -16.10
CA GLU A 94 -2.66 -16.47 -15.01
C GLU A 94 -2.35 -15.49 -13.89
N PHE A 95 -1.99 -14.25 -14.25
CA PHE A 95 -1.71 -13.19 -13.30
C PHE A 95 -2.97 -12.77 -12.52
N LYS A 96 -4.12 -12.65 -13.19
CA LYS A 96 -5.42 -12.40 -12.52
C LYS A 96 -5.78 -13.51 -11.52
N ILE A 97 -5.55 -14.78 -11.87
CA ILE A 97 -5.73 -15.92 -10.95
C ILE A 97 -4.79 -15.80 -9.76
N PHE A 98 -3.50 -15.55 -10.02
CA PHE A 98 -2.48 -15.41 -8.97
C PHE A 98 -2.85 -14.30 -7.98
N LEU A 99 -3.19 -13.10 -8.48
CA LEU A 99 -3.61 -11.98 -7.63
C LEU A 99 -4.86 -12.29 -6.82
N SER A 100 -5.87 -12.88 -7.45
CA SER A 100 -7.11 -13.28 -6.75
C SER A 100 -6.82 -14.27 -5.61
N LEU A 101 -5.93 -15.24 -5.85
CA LEU A 101 -5.53 -16.22 -4.85
C LEU A 101 -4.74 -15.56 -3.72
N VAL A 102 -3.78 -14.69 -4.03
CA VAL A 102 -3.01 -13.93 -3.03
C VAL A 102 -3.93 -13.07 -2.16
N MET A 103 -4.93 -12.42 -2.76
CA MET A 103 -5.92 -11.62 -2.03
C MET A 103 -6.77 -12.47 -1.09
N VAL A 104 -7.27 -13.64 -1.54
CA VAL A 104 -8.00 -14.56 -0.66
C VAL A 104 -7.11 -15.08 0.48
N LEU A 105 -5.85 -15.41 0.20
CA LEU A 105 -4.90 -15.81 1.23
C LEU A 105 -4.61 -14.69 2.23
N ALA A 106 -4.54 -13.43 1.77
CA ALA A 106 -4.37 -12.27 2.64
C ALA A 106 -5.57 -12.09 3.58
N VAL A 107 -6.80 -12.32 3.11
CA VAL A 107 -8.02 -12.33 3.94
C VAL A 107 -7.95 -13.43 5.00
N LEU A 108 -7.58 -14.66 4.60
CA LEU A 108 -7.44 -15.77 5.54
C LEU A 108 -6.36 -15.47 6.58
N LYS A 109 -5.20 -14.96 6.16
CA LYS A 109 -4.12 -14.56 7.07
C LYS A 109 -4.61 -13.51 8.07
N ASN A 110 -5.23 -12.43 7.59
CA ASN A 110 -5.67 -11.32 8.43
C ASN A 110 -6.78 -11.71 9.41
N CYS A 111 -7.72 -12.57 9.00
CA CYS A 111 -8.87 -12.96 9.83
C CYS A 111 -8.64 -14.21 10.70
N LEU A 112 -7.65 -15.06 10.37
CA LEU A 112 -7.43 -16.35 11.05
C LEU A 112 -6.06 -16.49 11.71
N LEU A 113 -5.01 -15.90 11.13
CA LEU A 113 -3.61 -16.11 11.56
C LEU A 113 -3.05 -14.92 12.34
N ASP A 114 -3.12 -13.72 11.76
CA ASP A 114 -2.62 -12.49 12.39
C ASP A 114 -3.46 -12.09 13.60
N GLN A 115 -4.70 -12.58 13.68
CA GLN A 115 -5.55 -12.51 14.87
C GLN A 115 -6.43 -13.75 14.98
N ARG A 116 -6.84 -14.08 16.20
CA ARG A 116 -7.71 -15.24 16.46
C ARG A 116 -9.06 -15.07 15.77
N PHE A 117 -9.54 -16.12 15.11
CA PHE A 117 -10.86 -16.13 14.48
C PHE A 117 -11.99 -15.69 15.43
N THR A 118 -11.92 -16.08 16.71
CA THR A 118 -12.88 -15.69 17.75
C THR A 118 -12.97 -14.17 18.00
N VAL A 119 -11.96 -13.41 17.59
CA VAL A 119 -11.96 -11.95 17.59
C VAL A 119 -12.56 -11.42 16.29
N SER A 120 -12.17 -11.97 15.15
CA SER A 120 -12.65 -11.57 13.81
C SER A 120 -14.18 -11.67 13.69
N VAL A 121 -14.78 -12.75 14.19
CA VAL A 121 -16.24 -12.97 14.16
C VAL A 121 -17.05 -11.94 14.94
N LYS A 122 -16.41 -11.13 15.79
CA LYS A 122 -17.08 -10.03 16.50
C LYS A 122 -17.33 -8.80 15.63
N PHE A 123 -16.73 -8.72 14.44
CA PHE A 123 -16.79 -7.55 13.56
C PHE A 123 -17.40 -7.85 12.17
N PRO A 124 -18.51 -8.60 12.04
CA PRO A 124 -19.07 -8.95 10.74
C PRO A 124 -19.51 -7.72 9.94
N LEU A 125 -20.05 -6.70 10.61
CA LEU A 125 -20.44 -5.43 9.97
C LEU A 125 -19.26 -4.72 9.32
N HIS A 126 -18.06 -4.81 9.89
CA HIS A 126 -16.86 -4.20 9.30
C HIS A 126 -16.41 -4.98 8.06
N PHE A 127 -16.48 -6.31 8.10
CA PHE A 127 -16.15 -7.15 6.96
C PHE A 127 -17.11 -6.87 5.79
N PHE A 128 -18.42 -6.91 6.04
CA PHE A 128 -19.43 -6.68 5.01
C PHE A 128 -19.47 -5.23 4.53
N SER A 129 -19.19 -4.24 5.38
CA SER A 129 -19.05 -2.86 4.91
C SER A 129 -17.83 -2.68 4.00
N GLY A 130 -16.72 -3.35 4.30
CA GLY A 130 -15.56 -3.42 3.42
C GLY A 130 -15.91 -4.04 2.06
N ILE A 131 -16.58 -5.20 2.06
CA ILE A 131 -17.05 -5.85 0.82
C ILE A 131 -17.96 -4.91 0.04
N PHE A 132 -18.93 -4.30 0.71
CA PHE A 132 -19.90 -3.41 0.07
C PHE A 132 -19.22 -2.21 -0.59
N ILE A 133 -18.31 -1.53 0.13
CA ILE A 133 -17.55 -0.40 -0.43
C ILE A 133 -16.73 -0.87 -1.63
N ALA A 134 -15.98 -1.97 -1.49
CA ALA A 134 -15.15 -2.49 -2.57
C ALA A 134 -15.99 -2.89 -3.79
N ALA A 135 -17.13 -3.57 -3.59
CA ALA A 135 -18.02 -3.97 -4.67
C ALA A 135 -18.66 -2.76 -5.37
N CYS A 136 -19.05 -1.72 -4.64
CA CYS A 136 -19.57 -0.47 -5.21
C CYS A 136 -18.55 0.23 -6.12
N ILE A 137 -17.26 0.19 -5.74
CA ILE A 137 -16.17 0.76 -6.54
C ILE A 137 -15.82 -0.17 -7.72
N SER A 138 -15.76 -1.49 -7.49
CA SER A 138 -15.29 -2.49 -8.47
C SER A 138 -16.31 -2.78 -9.57
N LEU A 139 -17.60 -2.87 -9.24
CA LEU A 139 -18.68 -3.29 -10.15
C LEU A 139 -19.32 -2.13 -10.90
N THR A 140 -18.68 -0.97 -10.92
CA THR A 140 -19.09 0.16 -11.76
C THR A 140 -20.59 0.51 -11.67
N LEU A 141 -21.16 0.55 -10.45
CA LEU A 141 -22.29 1.47 -10.20
C LEU A 141 -21.81 2.93 -10.24
N ILE A 142 -20.48 3.13 -10.23
CA ILE A 142 -19.77 4.38 -10.45
C ILE A 142 -18.60 4.05 -11.40
N GLU A 143 -18.71 4.37 -12.69
CA GLU A 143 -17.60 4.21 -13.65
C GLU A 143 -16.50 5.23 -13.30
N PHE A 144 -15.48 4.81 -12.56
CA PHE A 144 -14.25 5.58 -12.33
C PHE A 144 -13.25 5.33 -13.46
N SER A 145 -13.62 5.52 -14.72
CA SER A 145 -12.59 5.49 -15.76
C SER A 145 -11.76 6.76 -15.63
N TYR A 146 -10.47 6.62 -15.32
CA TYR A 146 -9.54 7.74 -15.29
C TYR A 146 -9.61 8.55 -16.60
N SER A 147 -9.97 7.94 -17.74
CA SER A 147 -10.19 8.62 -19.01
C SER A 147 -11.31 9.68 -18.98
N ASP A 148 -12.35 9.48 -18.18
CA ASP A 148 -13.64 10.18 -18.32
C ASP A 148 -13.77 11.41 -17.42
N PHE A 149 -12.92 11.51 -16.39
CA PHE A 149 -12.87 12.70 -15.55
C PHE A 149 -12.32 13.91 -16.32
N ALA A 150 -12.86 15.11 -16.06
CA ALA A 150 -12.18 16.33 -16.50
C ALA A 150 -10.79 16.44 -15.83
N PRO A 151 -9.79 17.06 -16.48
CA PRO A 151 -8.41 17.13 -15.98
C PRO A 151 -8.25 17.51 -14.48
N PRO A 152 -8.97 18.50 -13.92
CA PRO A 152 -8.82 18.83 -12.50
C PRO A 152 -9.32 17.72 -11.56
N LEU A 153 -10.37 16.98 -11.95
CA LEU A 153 -10.89 15.85 -11.19
C LEU A 153 -9.94 14.65 -11.22
N LYS A 154 -9.28 14.38 -12.35
CA LYS A 154 -8.24 13.33 -12.45
C LYS A 154 -7.10 13.56 -11.47
N ILE A 155 -6.60 14.80 -11.41
CA ILE A 155 -5.51 15.19 -10.51
C ILE A 155 -5.95 14.99 -9.06
N LEU A 156 -7.12 15.49 -8.67
CA LEU A 156 -7.62 15.36 -7.31
C LEU A 156 -7.83 13.89 -6.92
N PHE A 157 -8.33 13.07 -7.85
CA PHE A 157 -8.51 11.65 -7.64
C PHE A 157 -7.18 10.92 -7.43
N LEU A 158 -6.15 11.22 -8.23
CA LEU A 158 -4.80 10.66 -8.03
C LEU A 158 -4.17 11.11 -6.70
N VAL A 159 -4.36 12.36 -6.27
CA VAL A 159 -3.94 12.82 -4.94
C VAL A 159 -4.64 12.01 -3.85
N PHE A 160 -5.95 11.79 -3.98
CA PHE A 160 -6.71 11.00 -3.02
C PHE A 160 -6.29 9.53 -3.01
N ALA A 161 -6.06 8.93 -4.18
CA ALA A 161 -5.57 7.56 -4.32
C ALA A 161 -4.19 7.40 -3.68
N GLY A 162 -3.29 8.36 -3.93
CA GLY A 162 -1.99 8.41 -3.28
C GLY A 162 -2.14 8.46 -1.77
N PHE A 163 -2.91 9.42 -1.26
CA PHE A 163 -3.15 9.58 0.16
C PHE A 163 -3.64 8.28 0.83
N LEU A 164 -4.65 7.61 0.27
CA LEU A 164 -5.16 6.36 0.80
C LEU A 164 -4.15 5.21 0.69
N SER A 165 -3.46 5.08 -0.44
CA SER A 165 -2.47 4.02 -0.65
C SER A 165 -1.30 4.12 0.33
N PHE A 166 -0.76 5.32 0.58
CA PHE A 166 0.31 5.50 1.57
C PHE A 166 -0.18 5.25 3.00
N THR A 167 -1.43 5.64 3.30
CA THR A 167 -2.07 5.36 4.60
C THR A 167 -2.16 3.86 4.86
N ALA A 168 -2.59 3.11 3.85
CA ALA A 168 -2.65 1.65 3.90
C ALA A 168 -1.26 1.03 4.06
N PHE A 169 -0.27 1.47 3.28
CA PHE A 169 1.09 0.96 3.31
C PHE A 169 1.76 1.05 4.70
N ILE A 170 1.54 2.14 5.44
CA ILE A 170 2.11 2.30 6.79
C ILE A 170 1.62 1.20 7.75
N LEU A 171 0.41 0.69 7.54
CA LEU A 171 -0.23 -0.27 8.43
C LEU A 171 0.18 -1.71 8.06
N PRO A 172 0.78 -2.47 9.00
CA PRO A 172 1.26 -3.81 8.72
C PRO A 172 0.08 -4.75 8.43
N GLY A 173 0.17 -5.48 7.32
CA GLY A 173 -0.87 -6.39 6.86
C GLY A 173 -1.85 -5.74 5.87
N ILE A 174 -1.65 -4.47 5.53
CA ILE A 174 -2.43 -3.74 4.53
C ILE A 174 -1.49 -3.28 3.41
N SER A 175 -1.89 -3.52 2.16
CA SER A 175 -1.11 -3.20 0.94
C SER A 175 -1.63 -1.92 0.32
N GLY A 176 -0.75 -0.98 -0.03
CA GLY A 176 -1.08 0.23 -0.79
C GLY A 176 -1.44 -0.10 -2.24
N ALA A 177 -0.74 -1.04 -2.88
CA ALA A 177 -1.09 -1.49 -4.24
C ALA A 177 -2.52 -2.03 -4.33
N LEU A 178 -3.00 -2.72 -3.30
CA LEU A 178 -4.41 -3.14 -3.25
C LEU A 178 -5.37 -1.94 -3.25
N VAL A 179 -5.05 -0.87 -2.53
CA VAL A 179 -5.88 0.35 -2.56
C VAL A 179 -5.91 0.94 -3.97
N LEU A 180 -4.79 0.89 -4.71
CA LEU A 180 -4.77 1.34 -6.10
C LEU A 180 -5.60 0.44 -7.03
N VAL A 181 -5.61 -0.89 -6.80
CA VAL A 181 -6.47 -1.84 -7.55
C VAL A 181 -7.95 -1.56 -7.27
N LEU A 182 -8.28 -1.34 -6.00
CA LEU A 182 -9.62 -0.94 -5.57
C LEU A 182 -10.10 0.30 -6.28
N LEU A 183 -9.25 1.33 -6.33
CA LEU A 183 -9.56 2.61 -6.96
C LEU A 183 -9.47 2.56 -8.49
N GLY A 184 -9.10 1.44 -9.09
CA GLY A 184 -9.02 1.28 -10.54
C GLY A 184 -7.89 2.08 -11.21
N VAL A 185 -6.83 2.45 -10.46
CA VAL A 185 -5.70 3.24 -10.98
C VAL A 185 -4.37 2.49 -10.95
N PHE A 186 -4.39 1.21 -10.56
CA PHE A 186 -3.17 0.42 -10.40
C PHE A 186 -2.40 0.26 -11.70
N GLN A 187 -3.10 0.01 -12.81
CA GLN A 187 -2.45 -0.17 -14.11
C GLN A 187 -1.85 1.14 -14.63
N GLU A 188 -2.55 2.26 -14.49
CA GLU A 188 -2.04 3.58 -14.83
C GLU A 188 -0.78 3.92 -14.03
N VAL A 189 -0.76 3.62 -12.73
CA VAL A 189 0.40 3.87 -11.86
C VAL A 189 1.58 2.98 -12.25
N THR A 190 1.37 1.68 -12.48
CA THR A 190 2.44 0.76 -12.87
C THR A 190 3.02 1.11 -14.25
N ASN A 191 2.17 1.42 -15.23
CA ASN A 191 2.60 1.93 -16.53
C ASN A 191 3.37 3.25 -16.43
N SER A 192 2.92 4.17 -15.58
CA SER A 192 3.60 5.46 -15.38
C SER A 192 4.97 5.29 -14.71
N LEU A 193 5.10 4.32 -13.80
CA LEU A 193 6.38 4.00 -13.17
C LEU A 193 7.37 3.37 -14.15
N GLU A 194 6.91 2.46 -15.02
CA GLU A 194 7.78 1.85 -16.04
C GLU A 194 8.27 2.89 -17.06
N ASN A 195 7.39 3.79 -17.50
CA ASN A 195 7.70 4.81 -18.49
C ASN A 195 8.31 6.09 -17.91
N PHE A 196 8.52 6.15 -16.58
CA PHE A 196 8.96 7.35 -15.88
C PHE A 196 8.10 8.59 -16.18
N ASP A 197 6.79 8.41 -16.30
CA ASP A 197 5.83 9.50 -16.49
C ASP A 197 5.60 10.25 -15.17
N PHE A 198 6.51 11.17 -14.87
CA PHE A 198 6.43 12.00 -13.67
C PHE A 198 5.25 12.97 -13.68
N LEU A 199 4.63 13.25 -14.84
CA LEU A 199 3.48 14.14 -14.90
C LEU A 199 2.27 13.47 -14.24
N LEU A 200 2.01 12.20 -14.57
CA LEU A 200 0.94 11.40 -13.94
C LEU A 200 1.31 10.98 -12.51
N LEU A 201 2.58 10.70 -12.21
CA LEU A 201 2.99 10.34 -10.85
C LEU A 201 2.98 11.52 -9.87
N SER A 202 3.13 12.77 -10.34
CA SER A 202 3.23 13.93 -9.46
C SER A 202 2.04 14.13 -8.50
N PRO A 203 0.76 13.99 -8.91
CA PRO A 203 -0.37 14.13 -7.99
C PRO A 203 -0.46 12.93 -7.03
N LEU A 204 -0.13 11.72 -7.48
CA LEU A 204 -0.05 10.54 -6.61
C LEU A 204 1.00 10.74 -5.50
N ILE A 205 2.19 11.21 -5.87
CA ILE A 205 3.29 11.54 -4.94
C ILE A 205 2.86 12.65 -3.99
N LEU A 206 2.14 13.66 -4.46
CA LEU A 206 1.58 14.71 -3.60
C LEU A 206 0.65 14.11 -2.54
N GLY A 207 -0.23 13.18 -2.94
CA GLY A 207 -1.06 12.40 -2.01
C GLY A 207 -0.24 11.61 -0.99
N PHE A 208 0.81 10.93 -1.43
CA PHE A 208 1.75 10.22 -0.55
C PHE A 208 2.38 11.16 0.47
N LEU A 209 2.85 12.32 0.05
CA LEU A 209 3.46 13.31 0.94
C LEU A 209 2.46 13.87 1.95
N ILE A 210 1.23 14.20 1.51
CA ILE A 210 0.16 14.65 2.42
C ILE A 210 -0.11 13.59 3.49
N SER A 211 -0.25 12.31 3.08
CA SER A 211 -0.43 11.21 4.02
C SER A 211 0.79 11.08 4.95
N PHE A 212 2.00 11.04 4.39
CA PHE A 212 3.26 10.94 5.13
C PHE A 212 3.41 12.00 6.22
N PHE A 213 2.98 13.23 5.98
CA PHE A 213 2.99 14.24 7.03
C PHE A 213 1.83 14.03 8.00
N ILE A 214 0.57 13.96 7.56
CA ILE A 214 -0.59 14.03 8.46
C ILE A 214 -0.79 12.78 9.33
N ILE A 215 -0.48 11.61 8.79
CA ILE A 215 -1.00 10.31 9.26
C ILE A 215 -0.18 9.59 10.33
N PRO A 216 1.17 9.66 10.38
CA PRO A 216 1.95 8.70 11.15
C PRO A 216 1.64 8.64 12.65
N ASN A 217 1.21 9.71 13.29
CA ASN A 217 0.96 9.68 14.74
C ASN A 217 -0.50 9.43 15.11
N GLU A 218 -1.46 10.05 14.44
CA GLU A 218 -2.87 9.95 14.84
C GLU A 218 -3.53 8.66 14.34
N ILE A 219 -3.23 8.24 13.11
CA ILE A 219 -3.80 7.02 12.54
C ILE A 219 -3.11 5.77 13.09
N ILE A 220 -1.79 5.77 13.33
CA ILE A 220 -1.13 4.62 13.98
C ILE A 220 -1.67 4.41 15.40
N LYS A 221 -1.93 5.49 16.17
CA LYS A 221 -2.57 5.38 17.49
C LYS A 221 -3.99 4.84 17.39
N SER A 222 -4.80 5.38 16.47
CA SER A 222 -6.18 4.95 16.25
C SER A 222 -6.24 3.48 15.80
N PHE A 223 -5.33 3.09 14.90
CA PHE A 223 -5.17 1.71 14.45
C PHE A 223 -4.84 0.78 15.61
N LYS A 224 -3.86 1.10 16.46
CA LYS A 224 -3.52 0.25 17.63
C LYS A 224 -4.70 0.07 18.58
N LYS A 225 -5.58 1.06 18.70
CA LYS A 225 -6.78 0.97 19.56
C LYS A 225 -7.85 0.05 18.95
N ASN A 226 -7.99 0.05 17.62
CA ASN A 226 -9.05 -0.64 16.88
C ASN A 226 -8.49 -1.69 15.90
N GLU A 227 -7.32 -2.26 16.20
CA GLU A 227 -6.53 -3.02 15.22
C GLU A 227 -7.33 -4.16 14.61
N SER A 228 -8.08 -4.89 15.44
CA SER A 228 -8.87 -6.02 14.99
C SER A 228 -10.03 -5.64 14.07
N SER A 229 -10.75 -4.54 14.37
CA SER A 229 -11.87 -4.12 13.51
C SER A 229 -11.36 -3.56 12.20
N VAL A 230 -10.22 -2.86 12.21
CA VAL A 230 -9.57 -2.34 11.00
C VAL A 230 -9.08 -3.49 10.12
N LYS A 231 -8.38 -4.49 10.68
CA LYS A 231 -7.95 -5.67 9.92
C LYS A 231 -9.13 -6.41 9.28
N VAL A 232 -10.25 -6.55 9.99
CA VAL A 232 -11.47 -7.18 9.46
C VAL A 232 -12.09 -6.33 8.35
N PHE A 233 -12.16 -5.01 8.53
CA PHE A 233 -12.63 -4.09 7.49
C PHE A 233 -11.80 -4.19 6.21
N PHE A 234 -10.47 -4.12 6.32
CA PHE A 234 -9.58 -4.26 5.18
C PHE A 234 -9.63 -5.67 4.57
N SER A 235 -9.88 -6.71 5.35
CA SER A 235 -10.12 -8.05 4.80
C SER A 235 -11.40 -8.10 3.96
N GLY A 236 -12.45 -7.39 4.41
CA GLY A 236 -13.65 -7.19 3.61
C GLY A 236 -13.36 -6.45 2.30
N LEU A 237 -12.59 -5.36 2.38
CA LEU A 237 -12.13 -4.63 1.20
C LEU A 237 -11.35 -5.56 0.25
N ILE A 238 -10.31 -6.26 0.73
CA ILE A 238 -9.51 -7.20 -0.08
C ILE A 238 -10.42 -8.18 -0.81
N PHE A 239 -11.33 -8.84 -0.09
CA PHE A 239 -12.21 -9.85 -0.66
C PHE A 239 -13.16 -9.23 -1.72
N GLY A 240 -13.76 -8.09 -1.41
CA GLY A 240 -14.65 -7.37 -2.33
C GLY A 240 -13.94 -6.72 -3.51
N SER A 241 -12.60 -6.62 -3.49
CA SER A 241 -11.78 -6.07 -4.58
C SER A 241 -11.44 -7.10 -5.65
N VAL A 242 -11.67 -8.39 -5.38
CA VAL A 242 -11.34 -9.46 -6.35
C VAL A 242 -11.97 -9.16 -7.72
N PRO A 243 -13.25 -8.75 -7.84
CA PRO A 243 -13.82 -8.36 -9.13
C PRO A 243 -13.05 -7.26 -9.88
N SER A 244 -12.47 -6.25 -9.19
CA SER A 244 -11.66 -5.21 -9.84
C SER A 244 -10.46 -5.79 -10.59
N VAL A 245 -9.82 -6.84 -10.07
CA VAL A 245 -8.70 -7.49 -10.76
C VAL A 245 -9.14 -8.04 -12.11
N TRP A 246 -10.37 -8.55 -12.20
CA TRP A 246 -10.89 -9.12 -13.43
C TRP A 246 -11.40 -8.07 -14.40
N LEU A 247 -11.98 -6.99 -13.89
CA LEU A 247 -12.63 -5.93 -14.66
C LEU A 247 -11.66 -4.84 -15.14
N HIS A 248 -10.73 -4.41 -14.27
CA HIS A 248 -9.93 -3.20 -14.51
C HIS A 248 -8.50 -3.49 -14.96
N LEU A 249 -7.95 -4.67 -14.66
CA LEU A 249 -6.61 -5.05 -15.13
C LEU A 249 -6.71 -5.61 -16.55
N ASN A 250 -6.14 -4.94 -17.56
CA ASN A 250 -6.30 -5.35 -18.97
C ASN A 250 -5.01 -5.31 -19.79
#